data_AF-A0A543NMV3-F1
#
_entry.id   AF-A0A543NMV3-F1
#
_cell.length_a   1.000
_cell.length_b   1.000
_cell.length_c   1.000
_cell.angle_alpha   90.00
_cell.angle_beta   90.00
_cell.angle_gamma   90.00
#
_symmetry.space_group_name_H-M   'P 1'
#
loop_
_entity.id
_entity.type
_entity.pdbx_description
1 polymer ?
#
loop_
_entity_poly.entity_id
_entity_poly.type
_entity_poly.pdbx_seq_one_letter_code
_entity_poly.pdbx_strand_id
1 'polypeptide(L)' 'MSIPHTWPSPLLRPGDVAETFGVTTSTVNAWVRRGHLAPVLVTPDGHRRFLPDHIQDLLATTHQDGGGQS' A
#
# COMPACT_ATOMS: atom_id res chain seq x y z
N MET A 1 -5.85 -22.93 7.68
CA MET A 1 -5.07 -21.86 7.03
C MET A 1 -5.29 -20.57 7.82
N SER A 2 -4.25 -20.02 8.44
CA SER A 2 -4.34 -18.79 9.23
C SER A 2 -4.44 -17.58 8.31
N ILE A 3 -5.54 -16.84 8.41
CA ILE A 3 -5.53 -15.41 8.10
C ILE A 3 -4.44 -14.78 8.99
N PRO A 4 -3.41 -14.10 8.46
CA PRO A 4 -2.56 -13.31 9.34
C PRO A 4 -3.45 -12.23 9.95
N HIS A 5 -3.43 -12.20 11.29
CA HIS A 5 -4.12 -11.27 12.18
C HIS A 5 -4.64 -10.02 11.47
N THR A 6 -5.97 -10.02 11.25
CA THR A 6 -6.82 -8.86 10.93
C THR A 6 -6.14 -7.57 11.34
N TRP A 7 -5.80 -6.69 10.39
CA TRP A 7 -5.13 -5.43 10.68
C TRP A 7 -5.80 -4.76 11.88
N PRO A 8 -5.12 -4.60 13.03
CA PRO A 8 -5.73 -4.08 14.24
C PRO A 8 -6.05 -2.57 14.12
N SER A 9 -5.66 -1.97 13.00
CA SER A 9 -5.77 -0.54 12.71
C SER A 9 -6.58 -0.34 11.43
N PRO A 10 -7.54 0.60 11.41
CA PRO A 10 -8.27 0.96 10.19
C PRO A 10 -7.36 1.55 9.09
N LEU A 11 -6.08 1.75 9.41
CA LEU A 11 -5.09 2.44 8.61
C LEU A 11 -3.76 1.70 8.66
N LEU A 12 -3.23 1.36 7.49
CA LEU A 12 -1.93 0.72 7.30
C LEU A 12 -0.79 1.72 7.39
N ARG A 13 0.34 1.29 7.96
CA ARG A 13 1.57 2.06 7.98
C ARG A 13 2.36 1.73 6.70
N PRO A 14 3.34 2.56 6.30
CA PRO A 14 4.19 2.24 5.16
C PRO A 14 4.92 0.89 5.33
N GLY A 15 5.18 0.45 6.57
CA GLY A 15 5.71 -0.89 6.87
C GLY A 15 4.76 -2.01 6.47
N ASP A 16 3.49 -1.94 6.90
CA ASP A 16 2.49 -2.96 6.54
C ASP A 16 2.27 -3.03 5.02
N VAL A 17 2.28 -1.87 4.35
CA VAL A 17 2.20 -1.80 2.88
C VAL A 17 3.43 -2.48 2.26
N ALA A 18 4.62 -2.18 2.76
CA ALA A 18 5.85 -2.76 2.26
C ALA A 18 5.85 -4.30 2.39
N GLU A 19 5.42 -4.83 3.52
CA GLU A 19 5.27 -6.28 3.73
C GLU A 19 4.25 -6.90 2.78
N THR A 20 3.12 -6.22 2.56
CA THR A 20 2.06 -6.70 1.65
C THR A 20 2.54 -6.84 0.20
N PHE A 21 3.34 -5.89 -0.27
CA PHE A 21 3.91 -5.93 -1.63
C PHE A 21 5.26 -6.65 -1.71
N GLY A 22 5.83 -7.10 -0.58
CA GLY A 22 7.18 -7.69 -0.53
C GLY A 22 8.28 -6.71 -0.92
N VAL A 23 8.08 -5.41 -0.69
CA VAL A 23 9.04 -4.33 -1.02
C VAL A 23 9.60 -3.68 0.24
N THR A 24 10.47 -2.69 0.07
CA THR A 24 10.95 -1.87 1.20
C THR A 24 10.02 -0.69 1.47
N THR A 25 10.00 -0.20 2.71
CA THR A 25 9.33 1.06 3.07
C THR A 25 9.82 2.25 2.25
N SER A 26 11.09 2.26 1.83
CA SER A 26 11.64 3.26 0.91
C SER A 26 10.97 3.21 -0.47
N THR A 27 10.69 2.02 -0.99
CA THR A 27 9.93 1.83 -2.24
C THR A 27 8.51 2.40 -2.10
N VAL A 28 7.81 2.08 -1.00
CA VAL A 28 6.48 2.64 -0.72
C VAL A 28 6.52 4.17 -0.65
N ASN A 29 7.53 4.75 0.01
CA ASN A 29 7.71 6.19 0.04
C ASN A 29 7.99 6.78 -1.35
N ALA A 30 8.71 6.06 -2.22
CA ALA A 30 8.91 6.47 -3.60
C ALA A 30 7.59 6.47 -4.40
N TRP A 31 6.72 5.47 -4.22
CA TRP A 31 5.39 5.45 -4.81
C TRP A 31 4.55 6.65 -4.39
N VAL A 32 4.57 6.99 -3.10
CA VAL A 32 3.90 8.20 -2.59
C VAL A 32 4.45 9.46 -3.24
N ARG A 33 5.77 9.60 -3.29
CA ARG A 33 6.43 10.78 -3.92
C ARG A 33 6.12 10.89 -5.41
N ARG A 34 5.91 9.77 -6.10
CA ARG A 34 5.54 9.72 -7.52
C ARG A 34 4.03 9.89 -7.76
N GLY A 35 3.21 9.86 -6.70
CA GLY A 35 1.75 9.95 -6.79
C GLY A 35 1.04 8.63 -7.10
N HIS A 36 1.75 7.51 -7.12
CA HIS A 36 1.14 6.18 -7.30
C HIS A 36 0.39 5.69 -6.07
N LEU A 37 0.73 6.24 -4.89
CA LEU A 37 0.07 5.88 -3.64
C LEU A 37 -0.25 7.14 -2.83
N ALA A 38 -1.52 7.33 -2.47
CA ALA A 38 -1.96 8.47 -1.67
C ALA A 38 -2.18 8.05 -0.21
N PRO A 39 -1.46 8.65 0.76
CA PRO A 39 -1.78 8.48 2.17
C PRO A 39 -3.10 9.20 2.47
N VAL A 40 -3.98 8.53 3.19
CA VAL A 40 -5.28 9.08 3.59
C VAL A 40 -5.19 9.96 4.83
N LEU A 41 -4.11 9.77 5.60
CA LEU A 41 -3.81 10.56 6.77
C LEU A 41 -2.29 10.71 6.89
N VAL A 42 -1.88 11.94 7.21
CA VAL A 42 -0.51 12.27 7.61
C VAL A 42 -0.60 12.84 9.01
N THR A 43 0.03 12.18 9.98
CA THR A 43 0.09 12.69 11.35
C THR A 43 0.97 13.95 11.38
N PRO A 44 0.81 14.84 12.37
CA PRO A 44 1.71 16.00 12.53
C PRO A 44 3.19 15.62 12.70
N ASP A 45 3.47 14.41 13.18
CA ASP A 45 4.82 13.82 13.26
C ASP A 45 5.39 13.39 11.89
N GLY A 46 4.56 13.39 10.84
CA GLY A 46 4.93 12.97 9.49
C GLY A 46 4.69 11.50 9.19
N HIS A 47 4.05 10.75 10.09
CA HIS A 47 3.69 9.36 9.83
C HIS A 47 2.54 9.26 8.83
N ARG A 48 2.76 8.48 7.78
CA ARG A 48 1.77 8.22 6.74
C ARG A 48 0.89 7.03 7.11
N ARG A 49 -0.37 7.12 6.75
CA ARG A 49 -1.39 6.10 6.96
C ARG A 49 -2.16 5.88 5.67
N PHE A 50 -2.40 4.62 5.32
CA PHE A 50 -3.01 4.19 4.07
C PHE A 50 -4.29 3.41 4.34
N LEU A 51 -5.30 3.57 3.50
CA LEU A 51 -6.46 2.68 3.57
C LEU A 51 -6.09 1.33 2.95
N PRO A 52 -6.52 0.22 3.57
CA PRO A 52 -6.33 -1.10 2.98
C PRO A 52 -7.01 -1.24 1.62
N ASP A 53 -8.13 -0.56 1.40
CA ASP A 53 -8.85 -0.56 0.12
C ASP A 53 -7.99 0.00 -1.03
N HIS A 54 -7.30 1.13 -0.81
CA HIS A 54 -6.34 1.68 -1.78
C HIS A 54 -5.18 0.73 -2.08
N ILE A 55 -4.73 -0.05 -1.08
CA ILE A 55 -3.66 -1.02 -1.28
C ILE A 55 -4.15 -2.19 -2.14
N GLN A 56 -5.37 -2.65 -1.91
CA GLN A 56 -6.00 -3.70 -2.69
C GLN A 56 -6.21 -3.30 -4.15
N ASP A 57 -6.63 -2.05 -4.39
CA ASP A 57 -6.76 -1.47 -5.74
C ASP A 57 -5.41 -1.36 -6.46
N LEU A 58 -4.37 -0.91 -5.76
CA LEU A 58 -3.02 -0.83 -6.32
C LEU A 58 -2.44 -2.21 -6.67
N LEU A 59 -2.71 -3.23 -5.84
CA LEU A 59 -2.37 -4.63 -6.15
C LEU A 59 -3.09 -5.12 -7.41
N ALA A 60 -4.40 -4.85 -7.53
CA ALA A 60 -5.17 -5.21 -8.70
C ALA A 60 -4.62 -4.53 -9.96
N THR A 61 -4.32 -3.23 -9.89
CA THR A 61 -3.75 -2.44 -11.00
C THR A 61 -2.36 -2.96 -11.40
N THR A 62 -1.51 -3.32 -10.44
CA THR A 62 -0.15 -3.83 -10.72
C THR A 62 -0.19 -5.18 -11.44
N HIS A 63 -1.17 -6.03 -11.12
CA HIS A 63 -1.38 -7.30 -11.82
C HIS A 63 -1.95 -7.13 -13.24
N GLN A 64 -2.51 -5.96 -13.58
CA GLN A 64 -3.13 -5.70 -14.89
C GLN A 64 -2.13 -5.28 -15.98
N ASP A 65 -0.85 -5.07 -15.65
CA ASP A 65 0.22 -4.73 -16.61
C ASP A 65 0.62 -5.91 -17.54
N GLY A 66 0.02 -7.10 -17.37
CA GLY A 66 0.28 -8.28 -18.21
C GLY A 66 -0.78 -8.57 -19.30
N GLY A 67 -1.81 -7.75 -19.43
CA GLY A 67 -2.95 -8.02 -20.31
C GLY A 67 -2.80 -7.45 -21.71
N GLY A 68 -2.04 -8.12 -22.57
CA GLY A 68 -2.07 -7.88 -24.01
C GLY A 68 -3.51 -7.92 -24.54
N GLN A 69 -3.89 -6.86 -25.24
CA GLN A 69 -5.09 -6.85 -26.07
C GLN A 69 -4.60 -6.82 -27.51
N SER A 70 -4.88 -7.94 -28.19
CA SER A 70 -4.53 -8.30 -29.56
C SER A 70 -5.09 -7.37 -30.62
#